data_AF-A0A846GVF4-F1
#
_entry.id   AF-A0A846GVF4-F1
#
_cell.length_a   1.000
_cell.length_b   1.000
_cell.length_c   1.000
_cell.angle_alpha   90.00
_cell.angle_beta   90.00
_cell.angle_gamma   90.00
#
_symmetry.space_group_name_H-M   'P 1'
#
loop_
_entity.id
_entity.type
_entity.pdbx_description
1 polymer ?
#
loop_
_entity_poly.entity_id
_entity_poly.type
_entity_poly.pdbx_seq_one_letter_code
_entity_poly.pdbx_strand_id
1 'polypeptide(L)'
;MKVLEFKVKGKKAQYAAIDEAIRTGQFVRNKCLRYWMDNKSVGQKELYRHNTWLRAEYPFVKDLNSHACQASVERAYSSIARFYDKCKKKAPGKKGYPKFKNFSRFGVADAARTVEYKTSGWKLSGDAKSINFLDKKGIGKLKLKGTWELWRYDSAKPTLRKS
;
A
#
# COMPACT_ATOMS: atom_id res chain seq x y z
N MET A 1 -9.80 8.90 -15.97
CA MET A 1 -8.56 8.22 -15.54
C MET A 1 -8.56 6.80 -16.13
N LYS A 2 -7.66 6.49 -17.05
CA LYS A 2 -7.49 5.12 -17.57
C LYS A 2 -6.51 4.38 -16.65
N VAL A 3 -6.94 3.25 -16.09
CA VAL A 3 -6.11 2.38 -15.25
C VAL A 3 -5.62 1.22 -16.12
N LEU A 4 -4.32 0.99 -16.14
CA LEU A 4 -3.73 -0.17 -16.79
C LEU A 4 -3.32 -1.19 -15.72
N GLU A 5 -3.73 -2.43 -15.94
CA GLU A 5 -3.41 -3.54 -15.04
C GLU A 5 -2.52 -4.55 -15.76
N PHE A 6 -1.39 -4.89 -15.14
CA PHE A 6 -0.43 -5.84 -15.68
C PHE A 6 -0.13 -6.93 -14.66
N LYS A 7 0.01 -8.16 -15.15
CA LYS A 7 0.63 -9.23 -14.36
C LYS A 7 2.15 -9.10 -14.49
N VAL A 8 2.88 -9.49 -13.46
CA VAL A 8 4.35 -9.45 -13.45
C VAL A 8 4.92 -10.86 -13.38
N LYS A 9 5.99 -11.11 -14.15
CA LYS A 9 6.82 -12.31 -14.05
C LYS A 9 8.09 -11.95 -13.31
N GLY A 10 8.32 -12.63 -12.19
CA GLY A 10 9.50 -12.48 -11.34
C GLY A 10 10.00 -13.83 -10.84
N LYS A 11 11.16 -13.82 -10.16
CA LYS A 11 11.72 -14.98 -9.47
C LYS A 11 11.01 -15.19 -8.12
N LYS A 12 11.13 -16.39 -7.55
CA LYS A 12 10.57 -16.73 -6.22
C LYS A 12 11.01 -15.74 -5.14
N ALA A 13 12.28 -15.34 -5.13
CA ALA A 13 12.81 -14.34 -4.19
C ALA A 13 12.13 -12.96 -4.35
N GLN A 14 11.86 -12.52 -5.58
CA GLN A 14 11.18 -11.25 -5.83
C GLN A 14 9.72 -11.28 -5.38
N TYR A 15 9.03 -12.41 -5.55
CA TYR A 15 7.67 -12.57 -5.01
C TYR A 15 7.65 -12.57 -3.48
N ALA A 16 8.68 -13.12 -2.83
CA ALA A 16 8.82 -13.04 -1.39
C ALA A 16 9.06 -11.59 -0.92
N ALA A 17 9.91 -10.84 -1.63
CA ALA A 17 10.12 -9.41 -1.39
C ALA A 17 8.84 -8.57 -1.55
N ILE A 18 8.01 -8.88 -2.56
CA ILE A 18 6.68 -8.27 -2.73
C ILE A 18 5.78 -8.59 -1.53
N ASP A 19 5.73 -9.85 -1.10
CA ASP A 19 4.94 -10.26 0.06
C ASP A 19 5.42 -9.52 1.33
N GLU A 20 6.73 -9.31 1.49
CA GLU A 20 7.31 -8.55 2.59
C GLU A 20 6.96 -7.05 2.54
N ALA A 21 6.99 -6.44 1.34
CA ALA A 21 6.56 -5.06 1.15
C ALA A 21 5.07 -4.88 1.49
N ILE A 22 4.22 -5.84 1.12
CA ILE A 22 2.79 -5.87 1.48
C ILE A 22 2.62 -5.98 3.00
N ARG A 23 3.34 -6.90 3.67
CA ARG A 23 3.32 -7.03 5.14
C ARG A 23 3.73 -5.73 5.81
N THR A 24 4.76 -5.07 5.29
CA THR A 24 5.25 -3.80 5.83
C THR A 24 4.20 -2.69 5.71
N GLY A 25 3.57 -2.53 4.54
CA GLY A 25 2.50 -1.56 4.35
C GLY A 25 1.28 -1.84 5.24
N GLN A 26 0.95 -3.12 5.44
CA GLN A 26 -0.11 -3.53 6.35
C GLN A 26 0.23 -3.24 7.82
N PHE A 27 1.47 -3.50 8.23
CA PHE A 27 1.96 -3.16 9.57
C PHE A 27 1.79 -1.68 9.85
N VAL A 28 2.25 -0.81 8.93
CA VAL A 28 2.09 0.65 9.03
C VAL A 28 0.62 1.02 9.17
N ARG A 29 -0.25 0.51 8.28
CA ARG A 29 -1.69 0.79 8.33
C ARG A 29 -2.30 0.39 9.69
N ASN A 30 -2.01 -0.81 10.17
CA ASN A 30 -2.57 -1.33 11.42
C ASN A 30 -2.03 -0.59 12.64
N LYS A 31 -0.75 -0.21 12.67
CA LYS A 31 -0.17 0.62 13.73
C LYS A 31 -0.77 2.01 13.76
N CYS A 32 -0.91 2.67 12.62
CA CYS A 32 -1.62 3.95 12.52
C CYS A 32 -3.07 3.84 12.99
N LEU A 33 -3.77 2.76 12.62
CA LEU A 33 -5.13 2.54 13.09
C LEU A 33 -5.17 2.32 14.61
N ARG A 34 -4.24 1.54 15.16
CA ARG A 34 -4.15 1.30 16.61
C ARG A 34 -3.86 2.59 17.37
N TYR A 35 -2.91 3.39 16.87
CA TYR A 35 -2.60 4.70 17.42
C TYR A 35 -3.83 5.63 17.46
N TRP A 36 -4.65 5.63 16.41
CA TRP A 36 -5.93 6.36 16.43
C TRP A 36 -6.93 5.80 17.45
N MET A 37 -7.00 4.48 17.66
CA MET A 37 -7.89 3.89 18.66
C MET A 37 -7.49 4.24 20.09
N ASP A 38 -6.18 4.30 20.37
CA ASP A 38 -5.64 4.52 21.72
C ASP A 38 -5.62 6.00 22.12
N ASN A 39 -5.82 6.93 21.19
CA ASN A 39 -5.67 8.37 21.43
C ASN A 39 -6.90 9.17 20.99
N LYS A 40 -7.27 10.20 21.76
CA LYS A 40 -8.37 11.12 21.39
C LYS A 40 -7.88 12.13 20.34
N SER A 41 -8.79 12.56 19.46
CA SER A 41 -8.55 13.65 18.50
C SER A 41 -7.40 13.44 17.51
N VAL A 42 -7.06 12.18 17.18
CA VAL A 42 -6.05 11.87 16.16
C VAL A 42 -6.59 12.13 14.75
N GLY A 43 -6.06 13.16 14.10
CA GLY A 43 -6.32 13.48 12.70
C GLY A 43 -5.25 12.95 11.73
N GLN A 44 -5.40 13.25 10.45
CA GLN A 44 -4.48 12.77 9.40
C GLN A 44 -3.01 13.19 9.64
N LYS A 45 -2.80 14.43 10.08
CA LYS A 45 -1.46 14.98 10.37
C LYS A 45 -0.72 14.16 11.44
N GLU A 46 -1.44 13.78 12.49
CA GLU A 46 -0.91 12.96 13.58
C GLU A 46 -0.53 11.55 13.11
N LEU A 47 -1.31 10.96 12.21
CA LEU A 47 -0.98 9.66 11.63
C LEU A 47 0.28 9.71 10.75
N TYR A 48 0.52 10.80 10.03
CA TYR A 48 1.77 10.99 9.29
C TYR A 48 2.97 11.14 10.24
N ARG A 49 2.83 11.91 11.31
CA ARG A 49 3.87 12.04 12.34
C ARG A 49 4.19 10.69 12.98
N HIS A 50 3.16 9.92 13.31
CA HIS A 50 3.32 8.57 13.84
C HIS A 50 4.03 7.64 12.85
N ASN A 51 3.75 7.74 11.55
CA ASN A 51 4.47 6.97 10.53
C ASN A 51 5.95 7.36 10.41
N THR A 52 6.31 8.63 10.61
CA THR A 52 7.73 9.04 10.68
C THR A 52 8.41 8.35 11.86
N TRP A 53 7.76 8.29 13.02
CA TRP A 53 8.26 7.54 14.17
C TRP A 53 8.39 6.04 13.88
N LEU A 54 7.38 5.40 13.28
CA LEU A 54 7.44 3.99 12.89
C LEU A 54 8.62 3.69 11.94
N ARG A 55 8.94 4.60 11.03
CA ARG A 55 10.09 4.47 10.12
C ARG A 55 11.44 4.63 10.82
N ALA A 56 11.50 5.41 11.91
CA ALA A 56 12.70 5.54 12.71
C ALA A 56 12.91 4.31 13.59
N GLU A 57 11.83 3.81 14.19
CA GLU A 57 11.82 2.68 15.12
C GLU A 57 12.08 1.33 14.43
N TYR A 58 11.48 1.10 13.27
CA TYR A 58 11.49 -0.21 12.62
C TYR A 58 12.28 -0.16 11.30
N PRO A 59 13.49 -0.75 11.23
CA PRO A 59 14.32 -0.74 10.02
C PRO A 59 13.60 -1.29 8.79
N PHE A 60 12.84 -2.38 8.94
CA PHE A 60 12.05 -2.95 7.83
C PHE A 60 10.99 -1.98 7.29
N VAL A 61 10.47 -1.05 8.11
CA VAL A 61 9.55 0.00 7.65
C VAL A 61 10.31 1.09 6.91
N LYS A 62 11.52 1.44 7.38
CA LYS A 62 12.42 2.38 6.71
C LYS A 62 12.79 1.92 5.30
N ASP A 63 12.96 0.61 5.11
CA ASP A 63 13.35 -0.01 3.84
C ASP A 63 12.26 0.06 2.77
N LEU A 64 10.99 0.11 3.18
CA LEU A 64 9.89 0.39 2.26
C LEU A 64 9.96 1.86 1.82
N ASN A 65 9.62 2.13 0.56
CA ASN A 65 9.57 3.50 0.05
C ASN A 65 8.64 4.41 0.91
N SER A 66 9.07 5.65 1.16
CA SER A 66 8.33 6.60 2.00
C SER A 66 6.92 6.89 1.49
N HIS A 67 6.71 6.98 0.17
CA HIS A 67 5.38 7.18 -0.40
C HIS A 67 4.50 5.93 -0.28
N ALA A 68 5.08 4.73 -0.28
CA ALA A 68 4.34 3.50 -0.02
C ALA A 68 3.88 3.42 1.46
N CYS A 69 4.71 3.91 2.39
CA CYS A 69 4.28 4.12 3.77
C CYS A 69 3.16 5.16 3.86
N GLN A 70 3.29 6.32 3.21
CA GLN A 70 2.25 7.36 3.18
C GLN A 70 0.93 6.83 2.62
N ALA A 71 0.94 6.08 1.52
CA ALA A 71 -0.26 5.46 0.98
C ALA A 71 -0.92 4.50 1.99
N SER A 72 -0.13 3.82 2.83
CA SER A 72 -0.63 2.97 3.90
C SER A 72 -1.30 3.79 5.03
N VAL A 73 -0.73 4.94 5.38
CA VAL A 73 -1.32 5.91 6.33
C VAL A 73 -2.65 6.45 5.79
N GLU A 74 -2.69 6.86 4.54
CA GLU A 74 -3.91 7.37 3.89
C GLU A 74 -5.02 6.32 3.84
N ARG A 75 -4.68 5.05 3.61
CA ARG A 75 -5.66 3.95 3.70
C ARG A 75 -6.22 3.77 5.11
N ALA A 76 -5.40 3.96 6.15
CA ALA A 76 -5.89 3.95 7.53
C ALA A 76 -6.83 5.14 7.77
N TYR A 77 -6.39 6.34 7.41
CA TYR A 77 -7.18 7.57 7.55
C TYR A 77 -8.49 7.52 6.77
N SER A 78 -8.50 7.01 5.54
CA SER A 78 -9.71 6.85 4.73
C SER A 78 -10.76 5.97 5.43
N SER A 79 -10.33 4.90 6.11
CA SER A 79 -11.26 4.07 6.89
C SER A 79 -11.83 4.79 8.11
N ILE A 80 -11.02 5.62 8.78
CA ILE A 80 -11.43 6.45 9.91
C ILE A 80 -12.40 7.54 9.45
N ALA A 81 -12.06 8.26 8.38
CA ALA A 81 -12.87 9.32 7.80
C ALA A 81 -14.25 8.80 7.35
N ARG A 82 -14.29 7.63 6.70
CA ARG A 82 -15.54 6.96 6.33
C ARG A 82 -16.41 6.61 7.53
N PHE A 83 -15.80 6.18 8.64
CA PHE A 83 -16.54 5.90 9.87
C PHE A 83 -17.19 7.18 10.42
N TYR A 84 -16.44 8.27 10.53
CA TYR A 84 -16.99 9.55 11.00
C TYR A 84 -18.03 10.16 10.05
N ASP A 85 -17.83 10.07 8.73
CA ASP A 85 -18.80 10.52 7.74
C ASP A 85 -20.14 9.78 7.88
N LYS A 86 -20.10 8.45 8.07
CA LYS A 86 -21.29 7.65 8.36
C LYS A 86 -21.93 8.02 9.71
N CYS A 87 -21.14 8.32 10.73
CA CYS A 87 -21.64 8.83 12.00
C CYS A 87 -22.39 10.15 11.83
N LYS A 88 -21.81 11.10 11.08
CA LYS A 88 -22.39 12.42 10.81
C LYS A 88 -23.69 12.32 10.02
N LYS A 89 -23.74 11.43 9.02
CA LYS A 89 -24.92 11.19 8.17
C LYS A 89 -26.03 10.38 8.87
N LYS A 90 -25.86 9.98 10.14
CA LYS A 90 -26.78 9.11 10.89
C LYS A 90 -27.23 7.88 10.08
N ALA A 91 -26.30 7.30 9.32
CA ALA A 91 -26.63 6.21 8.41
C ALA A 91 -27.25 5.01 9.17
N PRO A 92 -28.32 4.40 8.65
CA PRO A 92 -28.99 3.27 9.31
C PRO A 92 -28.05 2.04 9.37
N GLY A 93 -28.14 1.28 10.46
CA GLY A 93 -27.35 0.06 10.69
C GLY A 93 -25.96 0.29 11.30
N LYS A 94 -25.09 -0.74 11.21
CA LYS A 94 -23.73 -0.69 11.78
C LYS A 94 -22.87 0.30 11.00
N LYS A 95 -22.47 1.40 11.64
CA LYS A 95 -21.62 2.47 11.06
C LYS A 95 -20.27 1.97 10.54
N GLY A 96 -19.83 0.78 10.97
CA GLY A 96 -18.67 0.07 10.44
C GLY A 96 -17.36 0.62 10.98
N TYR A 97 -17.10 0.39 12.28
CA TYR A 97 -15.85 0.79 12.93
C TYR A 97 -14.63 0.21 12.18
N PRO A 98 -13.55 0.99 11.98
CA PRO A 98 -12.37 0.51 11.28
C PRO A 98 -11.79 -0.74 11.96
N LYS A 99 -11.45 -1.76 11.17
CA LYS A 99 -10.85 -3.00 11.66
C LYS A 99 -9.39 -3.13 11.22
N PHE A 100 -8.60 -3.84 12.04
CA PHE A 100 -7.28 -4.30 11.62
C PHE A 100 -7.42 -5.24 10.43
N LYS A 101 -6.46 -5.15 9.51
CA LYS A 101 -6.36 -6.12 8.42
C LYS A 101 -5.49 -7.28 8.87
N ASN A 102 -5.90 -8.50 8.55
CA ASN A 102 -5.14 -9.71 8.84
C ASN A 102 -4.37 -10.15 7.59
N PHE A 103 -3.14 -10.64 7.80
CA PHE A 103 -2.27 -11.13 6.71
C PHE A 103 -2.50 -12.62 6.40
N SER A 104 -3.19 -13.36 7.29
CA SER A 104 -3.37 -14.81 7.21
C SER A 104 -4.25 -15.24 6.05
N ARG A 105 -3.94 -16.42 5.48
CA ARG A 105 -4.56 -16.98 4.28
C ARG A 105 -4.97 -18.44 4.54
N PHE A 106 -6.28 -18.71 4.48
CA PHE A 106 -6.92 -19.99 4.15
C PHE A 106 -8.25 -19.67 3.45
N GLY A 107 -8.22 -19.29 2.17
CA GLY A 107 -9.43 -19.12 1.34
C GLY A 107 -10.31 -17.87 1.58
N VAL A 108 -10.31 -17.26 2.77
CA VAL A 108 -11.22 -16.12 3.05
C VAL A 108 -10.48 -14.79 2.96
N ALA A 109 -10.91 -13.92 2.04
CA ALA A 109 -10.26 -12.66 1.72
C ALA A 109 -10.65 -11.52 2.67
N ASP A 110 -9.70 -10.93 3.41
CA ASP A 110 -9.83 -9.54 3.87
C ASP A 110 -8.59 -8.67 3.56
N ALA A 111 -8.67 -8.03 2.39
CA ALA A 111 -8.28 -6.67 1.99
C ALA A 111 -6.95 -5.99 2.38
N ALA A 112 -5.89 -6.68 2.80
CA ALA A 112 -4.52 -6.13 2.71
C ALA A 112 -3.61 -7.02 1.84
N ARG A 113 -3.78 -6.94 0.51
CA ARG A 113 -2.97 -7.66 -0.48
C ARG A 113 -2.15 -6.75 -1.39
N THR A 114 -2.09 -5.46 -1.09
CA THR A 114 -1.49 -4.48 -1.98
C THR A 114 -0.57 -3.53 -1.24
N VAL A 115 0.50 -3.17 -1.92
CA VAL A 115 1.33 -2.02 -1.60
C VAL A 115 1.24 -1.09 -2.81
N GLU A 116 1.06 0.19 -2.54
CA GLU A 116 0.88 1.20 -3.57
C GLU A 116 2.08 2.12 -3.56
N TYR A 117 2.65 2.36 -4.74
CA TYR A 117 3.71 3.33 -4.94
C TYR A 117 3.14 4.47 -5.78
N LYS A 118 3.22 5.69 -5.27
CA LYS A 118 2.67 6.87 -5.95
C LYS A 118 3.67 7.41 -6.98
N THR A 119 4.41 8.44 -6.59
CA THR A 119 5.29 9.22 -7.46
C THR A 119 6.73 8.71 -7.48
N SER A 120 7.13 7.88 -6.52
CA SER A 120 8.50 7.36 -6.41
C SER A 120 8.53 5.91 -5.93
N GLY A 121 9.73 5.33 -5.88
CA GLY A 121 9.96 3.93 -5.50
C GLY A 121 9.82 2.92 -6.64
N TRP A 122 9.50 3.39 -7.84
CA TRP A 122 9.46 2.59 -9.05
C TRP A 122 9.88 3.43 -10.28
N LYS A 123 10.35 2.75 -11.33
CA LYS A 123 10.57 3.32 -12.66
C LYS A 123 10.18 2.30 -13.72
N LEU A 124 9.55 2.74 -14.80
CA LEU A 124 9.40 1.92 -16.00
C LEU A 124 10.77 1.85 -16.71
N SER A 125 11.13 0.69 -17.25
CA SER A 125 12.32 0.62 -18.11
C SER A 125 12.05 1.29 -19.47
N GLY A 126 13.09 1.80 -20.13
CA GLY A 126 12.95 2.46 -21.44
C GLY A 126 12.38 1.55 -22.54
N ASP A 127 12.53 0.23 -22.39
CA ASP A 127 11.90 -0.78 -23.25
C ASP A 127 10.38 -0.94 -23.02
N ALA A 128 9.84 -0.26 -22.02
CA ALA A 128 8.45 -0.28 -21.57
C ALA A 128 7.89 -1.69 -21.28
N LYS A 129 8.76 -2.70 -21.10
CA LYS A 129 8.39 -4.11 -20.88
C LYS A 129 8.65 -4.58 -19.46
N SER A 130 9.28 -3.75 -18.64
CA SER A 130 9.60 -4.07 -17.25
C SER A 130 9.37 -2.87 -16.34
N ILE A 131 9.13 -3.16 -15.07
CA ILE A 131 9.06 -2.18 -13.99
C ILE A 131 10.17 -2.48 -12.99
N ASN A 132 10.91 -1.46 -12.58
CA ASN A 132 11.97 -1.58 -11.59
C ASN A 132 11.55 -0.90 -10.29
N PHE A 133 11.50 -1.67 -9.20
CA PHE A 133 11.27 -1.15 -7.86
C PHE A 133 12.61 -0.78 -7.23
N LEU A 134 12.68 0.44 -6.70
CA LEU A 134 13.91 1.09 -6.25
C LEU A 134 14.02 1.20 -4.73
N ASP A 135 13.12 0.53 -4.01
CA ASP A 135 13.17 0.50 -2.55
C ASP A 135 14.20 -0.52 -2.04
N LYS A 136 14.40 -0.54 -0.73
CA LYS A 136 15.34 -1.47 -0.09
C LYS A 136 14.71 -2.82 0.22
N LYS A 137 13.51 -3.10 -0.29
CA LYS A 137 12.85 -4.41 -0.12
C LYS A 137 13.39 -5.49 -1.05
N GLY A 138 14.25 -5.12 -2.00
CA GLY A 138 14.89 -6.11 -2.89
C GLY A 138 13.96 -6.69 -3.95
N ILE A 139 12.87 -5.99 -4.30
CA ILE A 139 11.97 -6.42 -5.39
C ILE A 139 12.69 -6.32 -6.75
N GLY A 140 13.37 -5.20 -7.00
CA GLY A 140 14.12 -4.96 -8.24
C GLY A 140 13.26 -4.97 -9.50
N LYS A 141 13.84 -5.43 -10.62
CA LYS A 141 13.22 -5.41 -11.95
C LYS A 141 12.29 -6.62 -12.16
N LEU A 142 11.03 -6.35 -12.50
CA LEU A 142 10.01 -7.33 -12.85
C LEU A 142 9.57 -7.16 -14.30
N LYS A 143 9.39 -8.27 -15.03
CA LYS A 143 8.91 -8.25 -16.41
C LYS A 143 7.39 -8.15 -16.42
N LEU A 144 6.84 -7.21 -17.18
CA LEU A 144 5.40 -7.10 -17.39
C LEU A 144 4.95 -8.23 -18.34
N LYS A 145 3.86 -8.91 -18.00
CA LYS A 145 3.23 -9.94 -18.83
C LYS A 145 2.16 -9.27 -19.70
N GLY A 146 2.37 -9.33 -21.01
CA GLY A 146 1.46 -8.79 -22.02
C GLY A 146 2.23 -8.38 -23.28
N THR A 147 1.49 -8.08 -24.34
CA THR A 147 2.00 -7.58 -25.63
C THR A 147 1.91 -6.06 -25.76
N TRP A 148 1.50 -5.35 -24.70
CA TRP A 148 1.28 -3.91 -24.73
C TRP A 148 2.60 -3.15 -24.83
N GLU A 149 2.67 -2.26 -25.81
CA GLU A 149 3.73 -1.28 -25.98
C GLU A 149 3.44 -0.03 -25.13
N LEU A 150 4.18 0.13 -24.02
CA LEU A 150 3.94 1.18 -23.02
C LEU A 150 4.68 2.50 -23.31
N TRP A 151 5.34 2.66 -24.47
CA TRP A 151 6.17 3.83 -24.82
C TRP A 151 5.41 5.16 -24.97
N ARG A 152 4.07 5.16 -24.84
CA ARG A 152 3.22 6.36 -24.88
C ARG A 152 2.56 6.70 -23.53
N TYR A 153 2.90 6.01 -22.44
CA TYR A 153 2.16 6.08 -21.18
C TYR A 153 2.93 6.78 -20.04
N ASP A 154 3.45 7.97 -20.28
CA ASP A 154 4.12 8.81 -19.28
C ASP A 154 3.22 9.31 -18.12
N SER A 155 2.09 8.65 -17.82
CA SER A 155 1.08 9.21 -16.89
C SER A 155 0.24 8.22 -16.04
N ALA A 156 0.55 6.91 -15.94
CA ALA A 156 -0.17 5.99 -15.02
C ALA A 156 0.57 5.71 -13.70
N LYS A 157 -0.20 5.66 -12.60
CA LYS A 157 0.23 5.15 -11.29
C LYS A 157 0.08 3.61 -11.26
N PRO A 158 1.15 2.81 -11.13
CA PRO A 158 1.07 1.36 -11.08
C PRO A 158 0.60 0.89 -9.69
N THR A 159 -0.32 -0.08 -9.66
CA THR A 159 -0.76 -0.77 -8.43
C THR A 159 -0.46 -2.26 -8.57
N LEU A 160 0.26 -2.86 -7.61
CA LEU A 160 0.56 -4.31 -7.63
C LEU A 160 -0.52 -5.11 -6.90
N ARG A 161 -1.06 -6.15 -7.56
CA ARG A 161 -1.93 -7.19 -6.96
C ARG A 161 -1.40 -8.58 -7.30
N LYS A 162 -1.40 -9.49 -6.32
CA LYS A 162 -1.05 -10.90 -6.51
C LYS A 162 -2.28 -11.68 -7.00
N SER A 163 -2.14 -12.44 -8.10
CA SER A 163 -3.12 -13.43 -8.56
C SER A 163 -3.08 -14.68 -7.68
#